data_AF-A0A1D2UKW7-F1
#
_entry.id   AF-A0A1D2UKW7-F1
#
_cell.length_a   1.000
_cell.length_b   1.000
_cell.length_c   1.000
_cell.angle_alpha   90.00
_cell.angle_beta   90.00
_cell.angle_gamma   90.00
#
_symmetry.space_group_name_H-M   'P 1'
#
loop_
_entity.id
_entity.type
_entity.pdbx_description
1 polymer ?
#
loop_
_entity_poly.entity_id
_entity_poly.type
_entity_poly.pdbx_seq_one_letter_code
_entity_poly.pdbx_strand_id
1 'polypeptide(L)' 'MIARREESPSYAGDPDFAEVACPSCGTRSCEVVSLFGSAASEVLFQCRSCRTCFNWVKWQGKLPFDTASPSD' A
#
# COMPACT_ATOMS: atom_id res chain seq x y z
N MET A 1 5.66 -16.52 29.46
CA MET A 1 5.28 -15.24 28.82
C MET A 1 6.09 -15.14 27.55
N ILE A 2 5.48 -15.44 26.40
CA ILE A 2 6.20 -15.46 25.11
C ILE A 2 6.26 -14.00 24.64
N ALA A 3 7.43 -13.37 24.75
CA ALA A 3 7.67 -12.05 24.19
C ALA A 3 7.39 -12.14 22.68
N ARG A 4 6.31 -11.49 22.23
CA ARG A 4 6.01 -11.38 20.80
C ARG A 4 7.17 -10.61 20.21
N ARG A 5 7.97 -11.26 19.35
CA ARG A 5 8.96 -10.58 18.51
C ARG A 5 8.22 -9.46 17.78
N GLU A 6 8.51 -8.22 18.15
CA GLU A 6 8.25 -7.04 17.34
C GLU A 6 9.25 -7.10 16.18
N GLU A 7 8.96 -7.98 15.22
CA GLU A 7 9.71 -8.12 13.98
C GLU A 7 9.47 -6.83 13.20
N SER A 8 10.38 -5.87 13.39
CA SER A 8 10.34 -4.54 12.80
C SER A 8 10.25 -4.71 11.27
N PRO A 9 9.13 -4.35 10.64
CA PRO A 9 8.96 -4.62 9.23
C PRO A 9 9.88 -3.68 8.42
N SER A 10 10.96 -4.21 7.87
CA SER A 10 11.94 -3.51 7.03
C SER A 10 11.41 -3.08 5.66
N TYR A 11 10.09 -3.06 5.47
CA TYR A 11 9.41 -2.83 4.19
C TYR A 11 9.10 -1.35 3.94
N ALA A 12 9.47 -0.43 4.84
CA ALA A 12 9.27 1.02 4.67
C ALA A 12 10.01 1.63 3.45
N GLY A 13 10.79 0.83 2.71
CA GLY A 13 11.47 1.22 1.48
C GLY A 13 11.26 0.26 0.30
N ASP A 14 10.24 -0.61 0.33
CA ASP A 14 9.94 -1.48 -0.82
C ASP A 14 9.55 -0.62 -2.03
N PRO A 15 10.26 -0.71 -3.17
CA PRO A 15 9.98 0.13 -4.34
C PRO A 15 8.59 -0.11 -4.92
N ASP A 16 7.99 -1.29 -4.69
CA ASP A 16 6.60 -1.59 -5.04
C ASP A 16 5.60 -0.59 -4.41
N PHE A 17 5.94 0.00 -3.25
CA PHE A 17 5.06 0.95 -2.57
C PHE A 17 5.15 2.37 -3.14
N ALA A 18 6.19 2.70 -3.90
CA ALA A 18 6.34 4.01 -4.53
C ALA A 18 5.31 4.24 -5.66
N GLU A 19 4.77 3.16 -6.23
CA GLU A 19 3.77 3.24 -7.29
C GLU A 19 2.34 3.40 -6.76
N VAL A 20 2.12 3.26 -5.45
CA VAL A 20 0.79 3.32 -4.84
C VAL A 20 0.24 4.75 -4.89
N ALA A 21 -0.87 4.93 -5.60
CA ALA A 21 -1.62 6.18 -5.65
C ALA A 21 -2.85 6.14 -4.73
N CYS A 22 -3.14 7.25 -4.07
CA CYS A 22 -4.30 7.40 -3.23
C CYS A 22 -5.58 7.36 -4.09
N PRO A 23 -6.55 6.47 -3.80
CA PRO A 23 -7.79 6.39 -4.58
C PRO A 23 -8.71 7.60 -4.40
N SER A 24 -8.51 8.38 -3.33
CA SER A 24 -9.35 9.54 -3.03
C SER A 24 -8.90 10.83 -3.72
N CYS A 25 -7.60 11.01 -3.95
CA CYS A 25 -7.05 12.26 -4.48
C CYS A 25 -6.01 12.07 -5.59
N GLY A 26 -5.63 10.83 -5.90
CA GLY A 26 -4.66 10.49 -6.94
C GLY A 26 -3.19 10.73 -6.59
N THR A 27 -2.88 11.27 -5.41
CA THR A 27 -1.48 11.53 -5.03
C THR A 27 -0.71 10.24 -4.76
N ARG A 28 0.58 10.22 -5.07
CA ARG A 28 1.50 9.10 -4.74
C ARG A 28 2.20 9.29 -3.39
N SER A 29 1.90 10.38 -2.68
CA SER A 29 2.44 10.65 -1.35
C SER A 29 1.70 9.87 -0.27
N CYS A 30 1.80 8.54 -0.32
CA CYS A 30 1.23 7.62 0.66
C CYS A 30 2.32 7.02 1.54
N GLU A 31 2.09 6.94 2.85
CA GLU A 31 2.99 6.30 3.81
C GLU A 31 2.38 5.00 4.34
N VAL A 32 3.24 4.01 4.61
CA VAL A 32 2.82 2.73 5.21
C VAL A 32 2.61 2.93 6.71
N VAL A 33 1.39 2.66 7.19
CA VAL A 33 1.03 2.76 8.60
C VAL A 33 1.19 1.42 9.31
N SER A 34 0.79 0.32 8.65
CA SER A 34 0.85 -1.01 9.24
C SER A 34 0.88 -2.07 8.14
N LEU A 35 1.53 -3.20 8.43
CA LEU A 35 1.51 -4.39 7.60
C LEU A 35 0.71 -5.46 8.33
N PHE A 36 -0.24 -6.07 7.63
CA PHE A 36 -1.06 -7.13 8.18
C PHE A 36 -0.82 -8.42 7.38
N GLY A 37 -0.66 -9.52 8.11
CA GLY A 37 -0.41 -10.85 7.57
C GLY A 37 1.02 -11.33 7.74
N SER A 38 1.18 -12.61 8.07
CA SER A 38 2.46 -13.32 8.24
C SER A 38 3.34 -13.33 6.98
N ALA A 39 2.80 -12.91 5.83
CA ALA A 39 3.51 -12.73 4.56
C ALA A 39 3.41 -11.30 3.99
N ALA A 40 2.99 -10.31 4.79
CA ALA A 40 2.79 -8.91 4.37
C ALA A 40 1.94 -8.77 3.09
N SER A 41 0.93 -9.62 2.91
CA SER A 41 0.05 -9.57 1.73
C SER A 41 -0.91 -8.38 1.76
N GLU A 42 -1.13 -7.75 2.92
CA GLU A 42 -1.95 -6.56 3.08
C GLU A 42 -1.18 -5.44 3.79
N VAL A 43 -1.28 -4.24 3.25
CA VAL A 43 -0.59 -3.04 3.71
C VAL A 43 -1.61 -1.94 3.92
N LEU A 44 -1.60 -1.32 5.10
CA LEU A 44 -2.40 -0.13 5.38
C LEU A 44 -1.59 1.11 5.01
N PHE A 45 -2.07 1.85 4.02
CA PHE A 45 -1.49 3.13 3.60
C PHE A 45 -2.30 4.31 4.13
N GLN A 46 -1.62 5.41 4.42
CA GLN A 46 -2.21 6.71 4.69
C GLN A 46 -1.69 7.76 3.71
N CYS A 47 -2.61 8.48 3.08
CA CYS A 47 -2.27 9.59 2.21
C CYS A 47 -1.82 10.80 3.04
N ARG A 48 -0.65 11.37 2.72
CA ARG A 48 -0.14 12.59 3.37
C ARG A 48 -0.94 13.84 3.02
N SER A 49 -1.53 13.88 1.83
CA SER A 49 -2.24 15.07 1.32
C SER A 49 -3.66 15.16 1.85
N CYS A 50 -4.45 14.09 1.73
CA CYS A 50 -5.85 14.08 2.14
C CYS A 50 -6.14 13.32 3.44
N ARG A 51 -5.11 12.74 4.09
CA ARG A 51 -5.21 11.93 5.32
C ARG A 51 -6.08 10.66 5.18
N THR A 52 -6.56 10.33 3.98
CA THR A 52 -7.34 9.12 3.74
C THR A 52 -6.49 7.88 3.97
N CYS A 53 -7.00 6.95 4.78
CA CYS A 53 -6.40 5.64 4.99
C CYS A 53 -7.06 4.61 4.06
N PHE A 54 -6.28 3.73 3.46
CA PHE A 54 -6.77 2.66 2.58
C PHE A 54 -5.86 1.44 2.66
N ASN A 55 -6.44 0.26 2.46
CA ASN A 55 -5.68 -0.98 2.38
C ASN A 55 -5.22 -1.25 0.94
N TRP A 56 -4.01 -1.77 0.81
CA TRP A 56 -3.41 -2.16 -0.44
C TRP A 56 -2.91 -3.59 -0.32
N VAL A 57 -3.35 -4.45 -1.23
CA VAL A 57 -2.99 -5.86 -1.26
C VAL A 57 -1.98 -6.03 -2.39
N LYS A 58 -0.81 -6.61 -2.09
CA LYS A 58 0.20 -6.94 -3.10
C LYS A 58 -0.34 -8.12 -3.93
N TRP A 59 -1.19 -7.83 -4.92
CA TRP A 59 -1.61 -8.81 -5.90
C TRP A 59 -0.40 -9.13 -6.77
N GLN A 60 0.08 -10.37 -6.72
CA GLN A 60 1.16 -10.88 -7.56
C GLN A 60 0.87 -10.59 -9.04
N GLY A 61 1.40 -9.48 -9.56
CA GLY A 61 1.56 -9.22 -10.99
C GLY A 61 0.34 -8.80 -11.81
N LYS A 62 -0.81 -8.41 -11.22
CA LYS A 62 -1.89 -7.78 -11.99
C LYS A 62 -2.61 -6.72 -11.18
N LEU A 63 -2.29 -5.45 -11.43
CA LEU A 63 -3.29 -4.39 -11.28
C LEU A 63 -4.39 -4.67 -12.31
N PRO A 64 -5.68 -4.84 -11.93
CA PRO A 64 -6.73 -4.57 -12.88
C PRO A 64 -6.70 -3.06 -13.15
N PHE A 65 -6.92 -2.66 -14.40
CA PHE A 65 -7.04 -1.28 -14.87
C PHE A 65 -5.76 -0.56 -15.34
N ASP A 66 -4.97 -1.23 -16.19
CA ASP A 66 -4.54 -0.61 -17.44
C ASP A 66 -5.60 -1.05 -18.48
N THR A 67 -6.73 -0.37 -18.70
CA THR A 67 -6.84 0.81 -19.54
C THR A 67 -8.30 1.27 -19.45
N ALA A 68 -8.60 2.30 -18.66
CA ALA A 68 -9.78 3.11 -18.92
C ALA A 68 -9.28 4.40 -19.56
N SER A 69 -8.98 4.32 -20.86
CA SER A 69 -8.92 5.51 -21.72
C SER A 69 -10.12 5.43 -22.65
N PRO A 70 -11.23 6.12 -22.36
CA PRO A 70 -12.24 6.41 -23.36
C PRO A 70 -11.79 7.63 -24.16
N SER A 71 -11.63 7.52 -25.47
CA SER A 71 -11.86 8.57 -26.49
C SER A 71 -11.51 8.05 -27.89
N ASP A 72 -12.53 8.05 -28.75
CA ASP A 72 -12.61 7.83 -30.22
C ASP A 72 -12.57 6.39 -30.77
#